data_AF-A0A962HJQ5-F1
#
_entry.id   AF-A0A962HJQ5-F1
#
_cell.length_a   1.000
_cell.length_b   1.000
_cell.length_c   1.000
_cell.angle_alpha   90.00
_cell.angle_beta   90.00
_cell.angle_gamma   90.00
#
_symmetry.space_group_name_H-M   'P 1'
#
loop_
_entity.id
_entity.type
_entity.pdbx_description
1 polymer ?
#
loop_
_entity_poly.entity_id
_entity_poly.type
_entity_poly.pdbx_seq_one_letter_code
_entity_poly.pdbx_strand_id
1 'polypeptide(L)'
;MRAISIPDSLQDYFNDPSLRSVVEHLLEQTDEHLPAGLGWQDVRTYHSARLAALKVRADFALLLLELWDTSWKLALERHGMDENSAWDMESMANYDGDPSPGRLWRERAFCRCYSYTGVRRRVFEMDTRVRIDPEQGIRLFLRIEDGEGQDVLPAQLQLPFPWEYERLEGYDFQATPRRFLLPARTGELEVSGLLTLANQALTCFMEWVH
;
A
#
# COMPACT_ATOMS: atom_id res chain seq x y z
N MET A 1 6.96 5.71 -20.61
CA MET A 1 7.09 6.15 -19.20
C MET A 1 5.69 6.52 -18.75
N ARG A 2 5.14 5.85 -17.74
CA ARG A 2 3.80 6.14 -17.23
C ARG A 2 4.00 6.95 -15.95
N ALA A 3 3.52 8.19 -15.95
CA ALA A 3 3.42 9.00 -14.75
C ALA A 3 2.01 8.84 -14.18
N ILE A 4 1.88 8.88 -12.86
CA ILE A 4 0.60 8.93 -12.15
C ILE A 4 0.37 10.37 -11.71
N SER A 5 -0.82 10.91 -11.94
CA SER A 5 -1.17 12.24 -11.42
C SER A 5 -1.52 12.16 -9.94
N ILE A 6 -0.93 13.04 -9.13
CA ILE A 6 -1.25 13.19 -7.71
C ILE A 6 -2.37 14.23 -7.60
N PRO A 7 -3.57 13.87 -7.09
CA PRO A 7 -4.65 14.82 -6.87
C PRO A 7 -4.22 16.01 -6.01
N ASP A 8 -4.70 17.22 -6.33
CA ASP A 8 -4.34 18.46 -5.61
C ASP A 8 -4.58 18.34 -4.09
N SER A 9 -5.66 17.69 -3.70
CA SER A 9 -5.99 17.40 -2.30
C SER A 9 -4.90 16.63 -1.56
N LEU A 10 -4.21 15.71 -2.26
CA LEU A 10 -3.09 14.95 -1.71
C LEU A 10 -1.79 15.74 -1.75
N GLN A 11 -1.59 16.57 -2.77
CA GLN A 11 -0.42 17.45 -2.82
C GLN A 11 -0.39 18.35 -1.58
N ASP A 12 -1.50 19.01 -1.25
CA ASP A 12 -1.59 19.83 -0.04
C ASP A 12 -1.38 19.00 1.23
N TYR A 13 -2.03 17.83 1.33
CA TYR A 13 -1.91 16.92 2.48
C TYR A 13 -0.47 16.42 2.72
N PHE A 14 0.27 16.10 1.66
CA PHE A 14 1.66 15.65 1.76
C PHE A 14 2.61 16.79 2.16
N ASN A 15 2.36 17.99 1.63
CA ASN A 15 3.26 19.13 1.78
C ASN A 15 3.07 19.94 3.06
N ASP A 16 1.87 19.93 3.65
CA ASP A 16 1.56 20.71 4.85
C ASP A 16 1.28 19.78 6.05
N PRO A 17 2.25 19.62 6.98
CA PRO A 17 2.05 18.82 8.19
C PRO A 17 0.89 19.31 9.08
N SER A 18 0.58 20.62 9.06
CA SER A 18 -0.53 21.18 9.83
C SER A 18 -1.86 20.77 9.23
N LEU A 19 -2.01 20.90 7.91
CA LEU A 19 -3.18 20.41 7.20
C LEU A 19 -3.36 18.90 7.39
N ARG A 20 -2.26 18.14 7.29
CA ARG A 20 -2.23 16.70 7.54
C ARG A 20 -2.81 16.37 8.91
N SER A 21 -2.32 17.03 9.96
CA SER A 21 -2.81 16.82 11.33
C SER A 21 -4.30 17.14 11.47
N VAL A 22 -4.80 18.17 10.79
CA VAL A 22 -6.23 18.53 10.80
C VAL A 22 -7.06 17.46 10.09
N VAL A 23 -6.60 16.98 8.92
CA VAL A 23 -7.28 15.90 8.17
C VAL A 23 -7.35 14.63 9.00
N GLU A 24 -6.25 14.21 9.60
CA GLU A 24 -6.20 13.02 10.47
C GLU A 24 -7.21 13.16 11.63
N HIS A 25 -7.18 14.29 12.34
CA HIS A 25 -8.09 14.55 13.44
C HIS A 25 -9.57 14.53 13.02
N LEU A 26 -9.92 15.11 11.87
CA LEU A 26 -11.29 15.12 11.36
C LEU A 26 -11.77 13.72 10.94
N LEU A 27 -10.87 12.86 10.45
CA LEU A 27 -11.19 11.50 10.03
C LEU A 27 -11.29 10.52 11.22
N GLU A 28 -10.67 10.83 12.36
CA GLU A 28 -10.82 10.08 13.61
C GLU A 28 -12.20 10.29 14.26
N GLN A 29 -12.88 11.40 13.98
CA GLN A 29 -14.22 11.67 14.54
C GLN A 29 -15.27 10.73 13.95
N THR A 30 -16.12 10.15 14.80
CA THR A 30 -17.23 9.29 14.38
C THR A 30 -18.33 10.08 13.68
N ASP A 31 -19.12 9.43 12.82
CA ASP A 31 -20.25 10.06 12.12
C ASP A 31 -21.48 10.30 13.01
N GLU A 32 -21.46 9.77 14.24
CA GLU A 32 -22.64 9.70 15.09
C GLU A 32 -22.90 11.01 15.85
N HIS A 33 -21.85 11.77 16.19
CA HIS A 33 -21.96 12.95 17.06
C HIS A 33 -21.10 14.12 16.59
N LEU A 34 -21.61 15.35 16.75
CA LEU A 34 -20.82 16.57 16.57
C LEU A 34 -19.82 16.74 17.74
N PRO A 35 -18.65 17.37 17.51
CA PRO A 35 -17.70 17.67 18.56
C PRO A 35 -18.34 18.47 19.72
N ALA A 36 -17.98 18.11 20.95
CA ALA A 36 -18.44 18.81 22.13
C ALA A 36 -17.98 20.28 22.11
N GLY A 37 -18.89 21.21 22.39
CA GLY A 37 -18.59 22.65 22.41
C GLY A 37 -18.60 23.33 21.03
N LEU A 38 -18.92 22.62 19.94
CA LEU A 38 -19.11 23.24 18.63
C LEU A 38 -20.31 24.19 18.65
N GLY A 39 -20.09 25.47 18.35
CA GLY A 39 -21.16 26.45 18.23
C GLY A 39 -22.03 26.21 17.00
N TRP A 40 -23.32 26.58 17.07
CA TRP A 40 -24.25 26.40 15.94
C TRP A 40 -23.78 27.08 14.66
N GLN A 41 -23.12 28.24 14.77
CA GLN A 41 -22.53 28.96 13.65
C GLN A 41 -21.38 28.20 12.95
N ASP A 42 -20.73 27.27 13.65
CA ASP A 42 -19.54 26.56 13.17
C ASP A 42 -19.87 25.20 12.54
N VAL A 43 -21.10 24.71 12.70
CA VAL A 43 -21.58 23.41 12.17
C VAL A 43 -21.37 23.30 10.66
N ARG A 44 -21.67 24.36 9.90
CA ARG A 44 -21.48 24.36 8.44
C ARG A 44 -20.01 24.25 8.06
N THR A 45 -19.15 24.99 8.76
CA THR A 45 -17.70 24.98 8.53
C THR A 45 -17.13 23.60 8.87
N TYR A 46 -17.56 23.01 10.00
CA TYR A 46 -17.17 21.66 10.41
C TYR A 46 -17.49 20.61 9.33
N HIS A 47 -18.74 20.56 8.84
CA HIS A 47 -19.11 19.59 7.80
C HIS A 47 -18.37 19.83 6.48
N SER A 48 -18.09 21.09 6.12
CA SER A 48 -17.32 21.41 4.92
C SER A 48 -15.87 20.94 5.05
N ALA A 49 -15.24 21.16 6.20
CA ALA A 49 -13.89 20.68 6.50
C ALA A 49 -13.83 19.15 6.52
N ARG A 50 -14.83 18.50 7.13
CA ARG A 50 -14.92 17.04 7.16
C ARG A 50 -15.10 16.44 5.78
N LEU A 51 -15.93 17.03 4.93
CA LEU A 51 -16.09 16.60 3.54
C LEU A 51 -14.77 16.70 2.77
N ALA A 52 -13.99 17.76 2.98
CA ALA A 52 -12.66 17.89 2.39
C ALA A 52 -11.70 16.79 2.89
N ALA A 53 -11.72 16.49 4.19
CA ALA A 53 -10.92 15.40 4.75
C ALA A 53 -11.30 14.02 4.17
N LEU A 54 -12.61 13.75 4.00
CA LEU A 54 -13.11 12.54 3.35
C LEU A 54 -12.66 12.45 1.89
N LYS A 55 -12.61 13.58 1.17
CA LYS A 55 -12.06 13.63 -0.18
C LYS A 55 -10.57 13.27 -0.21
N VAL A 56 -9.77 13.82 0.72
CA VAL A 56 -8.34 13.45 0.86
C VAL A 56 -8.22 11.93 1.06
N ARG A 57 -9.01 11.34 1.95
CA ARG A 57 -8.99 9.88 2.19
C ARG A 57 -9.34 9.08 0.93
N ALA A 58 -10.37 9.49 0.19
CA ALA A 58 -10.78 8.82 -1.03
C ALA A 58 -9.70 8.93 -2.12
N ASP A 59 -9.17 10.13 -2.34
CA ASP A 59 -8.10 10.38 -3.31
C ASP A 59 -6.84 9.56 -2.95
N PHE A 60 -6.52 9.41 -1.65
CA PHE A 60 -5.40 8.60 -1.17
C PHE A 60 -5.57 7.12 -1.50
N ALA A 61 -6.76 6.57 -1.26
CA ALA A 61 -7.07 5.18 -1.59
C ALA A 61 -6.97 4.93 -3.11
N LEU A 62 -7.46 5.85 -3.93
CA LEU A 62 -7.34 5.76 -5.38
C LEU A 62 -5.88 5.81 -5.84
N LEU A 63 -5.05 6.67 -5.25
CA LEU A 63 -3.62 6.72 -5.55
C LEU A 63 -2.91 5.41 -5.20
N LEU A 64 -3.22 4.80 -4.04
CA LEU A 64 -2.68 3.49 -3.66
C LEU A 64 -3.05 2.40 -4.68
N LEU A 65 -4.31 2.38 -5.13
CA LEU A 65 -4.78 1.42 -6.14
C LEU A 65 -4.08 1.62 -7.48
N GLU A 66 -3.87 2.87 -7.91
CA GLU A 66 -3.14 3.14 -9.16
C GLU A 66 -1.67 2.75 -9.06
N LEU A 67 -1.04 2.97 -7.90
CA LEU A 67 0.31 2.48 -7.63
C LEU A 67 0.39 0.96 -7.67
N TRP A 68 -0.59 0.27 -7.08
CA TRP A 68 -0.70 -1.18 -7.13
C TRP A 68 -0.82 -1.68 -8.57
N ASP A 69 -1.77 -1.12 -9.33
CA ASP A 69 -2.04 -1.49 -10.71
C ASP A 69 -0.84 -1.25 -11.63
N THR A 70 0.03 -0.28 -11.30
CA THR A 70 1.22 0.04 -12.10
C THR A 70 2.49 -0.69 -11.66
N SER A 71 2.47 -1.36 -10.50
CA SER A 71 3.62 -2.06 -9.92
C SER A 71 3.36 -3.56 -9.76
N TRP A 72 2.85 -3.98 -8.61
CA TRP A 72 2.65 -5.38 -8.25
C TRP A 72 1.77 -6.12 -9.22
N LYS A 73 0.60 -5.57 -9.58
CA LYS A 73 -0.33 -6.25 -10.48
C LYS A 73 0.32 -6.66 -11.80
N LEU A 74 0.95 -5.71 -12.48
CA LEU A 74 1.63 -5.98 -13.75
C LEU A 74 2.80 -6.96 -13.60
N ALA A 75 3.52 -6.92 -12.48
CA ALA A 75 4.60 -7.85 -12.23
C ALA A 75 4.06 -9.27 -11.98
N LEU A 76 3.02 -9.41 -11.16
CA LEU A 76 2.36 -10.69 -10.85
C LEU A 76 1.79 -11.33 -12.12
N GLU A 77 1.05 -10.57 -12.93
CA GLU A 77 0.46 -11.05 -14.19
C GLU A 77 1.54 -11.57 -15.16
N ARG A 78 2.70 -10.92 -15.22
CA ARG A 78 3.84 -11.38 -16.05
C ARG A 78 4.42 -12.71 -15.60
N HIS A 79 4.33 -13.01 -14.31
CA HIS A 79 4.78 -14.27 -13.73
C HIS A 79 3.65 -15.31 -13.62
N GLY A 80 2.51 -15.07 -14.30
CA GLY A 80 1.39 -16.01 -14.36
C GLY A 80 0.53 -16.05 -13.09
N MET A 81 0.68 -15.06 -12.22
CA MET A 81 -0.15 -14.89 -11.02
C MET A 81 -1.21 -13.84 -11.30
N ASP A 82 -2.45 -14.29 -11.53
CA ASP A 82 -3.59 -13.45 -11.87
C ASP A 82 -4.65 -13.43 -10.75
N GLU A 83 -5.77 -12.75 -11.00
CA GLU A 83 -6.88 -12.65 -10.04
C GLU A 83 -7.48 -14.01 -9.66
N ASN A 84 -7.28 -15.09 -10.44
CA ASN A 84 -7.76 -16.43 -10.05
C ASN A 84 -6.86 -17.06 -8.98
N SER A 85 -5.63 -16.58 -8.84
CA SER A 85 -4.67 -17.01 -7.82
C SER A 85 -4.69 -16.08 -6.60
N ALA A 86 -5.41 -14.95 -6.69
CA ALA A 86 -5.57 -14.00 -5.61
C ALA A 86 -6.55 -14.54 -4.56
N TRP A 87 -6.32 -14.17 -3.31
CA TRP A 87 -7.25 -14.48 -2.24
C TRP A 87 -8.54 -13.67 -2.40
N ASP A 88 -9.66 -14.32 -2.11
CA ASP A 88 -10.94 -13.63 -2.00
C ASP A 88 -11.00 -12.75 -0.74
N MET A 89 -12.04 -11.93 -0.67
CA MET A 89 -12.23 -10.97 0.42
C MET A 89 -12.38 -11.67 1.79
N GLU A 90 -13.03 -12.83 1.82
CA GLU A 90 -13.22 -13.59 3.05
C GLU A 90 -11.90 -14.14 3.58
N SER A 91 -11.08 -14.73 2.70
CA SER A 91 -9.73 -15.22 3.03
C SER A 91 -8.83 -14.09 3.52
N MET A 92 -8.84 -12.95 2.83
CA MET A 92 -8.11 -11.74 3.25
C MET A 92 -8.57 -11.27 4.64
N ALA A 93 -9.89 -11.23 4.88
CA ALA A 93 -10.46 -10.78 6.15
C ALA A 93 -10.06 -11.67 7.33
N ASN A 94 -9.92 -12.97 7.10
CA ASN A 94 -9.53 -13.93 8.12
C ASN A 94 -8.04 -13.88 8.47
N TYR A 95 -7.19 -13.50 7.52
CA TYR A 95 -5.74 -13.53 7.68
C TYR A 95 -5.16 -12.21 8.16
N ASP A 96 -5.38 -11.14 7.39
CA ASP A 96 -4.81 -9.83 7.69
C ASP A 96 -5.88 -8.88 8.23
N GLY A 97 -7.16 -9.13 7.94
CA GLY A 97 -8.29 -8.24 8.27
C GLY A 97 -8.98 -7.67 7.02
N ASP A 98 -10.26 -7.30 7.14
CA ASP A 98 -11.06 -6.87 5.99
C ASP A 98 -10.49 -5.58 5.34
N PRO A 99 -10.21 -5.56 4.02
CA PRO A 99 -9.80 -4.34 3.33
C PRO A 99 -10.93 -3.32 3.35
N SER A 100 -10.85 -2.39 4.31
CA SER A 100 -11.80 -1.29 4.49
C SER A 100 -11.15 0.06 4.18
N PRO A 101 -11.94 1.09 3.80
CA PRO A 101 -11.42 2.44 3.61
C PRO A 101 -10.67 2.99 4.84
N GLY A 102 -11.13 2.62 6.04
CA GLY A 102 -10.48 3.00 7.30
C GLY A 102 -9.12 2.33 7.47
N ARG A 103 -8.99 1.06 7.06
CA ARG A 103 -7.72 0.33 7.09
C ARG A 103 -6.72 0.91 6.09
N LEU A 104 -7.11 1.10 4.83
CA LEU A 104 -6.26 1.69 3.80
C LEU A 104 -5.69 3.05 4.24
N TRP A 105 -6.51 3.87 4.89
CA TRP A 105 -6.08 5.14 5.44
C TRP A 105 -5.10 4.98 6.60
N ARG A 106 -5.45 4.16 7.60
CA ARG A 106 -4.66 3.99 8.82
C ARG A 106 -3.30 3.34 8.57
N GLU A 107 -3.28 2.28 7.78
CA GLU A 107 -2.06 1.56 7.42
C GLU A 107 -1.29 2.24 6.29
N ARG A 108 -1.96 3.18 5.60
CA ARG A 108 -1.45 3.90 4.44
C ARG A 108 -0.96 2.96 3.34
N ALA A 109 -1.55 1.76 3.28
CA ALA A 109 -1.12 0.67 2.43
C ALA A 109 -2.31 0.00 1.76
N PHE A 110 -2.09 -0.50 0.55
CA PHE A 110 -2.97 -1.45 -0.12
C PHE A 110 -2.23 -2.78 -0.24
N CYS A 111 -2.89 -3.88 0.15
CA CYS A 111 -2.33 -5.22 0.13
C CYS A 111 -3.21 -6.20 -0.67
N ARG A 112 -2.57 -7.21 -1.24
CA ARG A 112 -3.21 -8.41 -1.80
C ARG A 112 -2.36 -9.64 -1.49
N CYS A 113 -3.04 -10.73 -1.16
CA CYS A 113 -2.42 -12.03 -0.97
C CYS A 113 -2.70 -12.96 -2.15
N TYR A 114 -1.73 -13.82 -2.45
CA TYR A 114 -1.78 -14.79 -3.55
C TYR A 114 -1.32 -16.16 -3.07
N SER A 115 -1.91 -17.22 -3.61
CA SER A 115 -1.40 -18.58 -3.47
C SER A 115 -0.70 -19.03 -4.75
N TYR A 116 0.51 -19.55 -4.63
CA TYR A 116 1.31 -20.06 -5.74
C TYR A 116 1.74 -21.50 -5.49
N THR A 117 1.53 -22.40 -6.45
CA THR A 117 1.97 -23.80 -6.34
C THR A 117 3.23 -24.02 -7.17
N GLY A 118 4.38 -24.24 -6.50
CA GLY A 118 5.66 -24.48 -7.17
C GLY A 118 5.82 -25.88 -7.78
N VAL A 119 6.96 -26.13 -8.43
CA VAL A 119 7.25 -27.37 -9.19
C VAL A 119 7.13 -28.64 -8.34
N ARG A 120 7.41 -28.55 -7.04
CA ARG A 120 7.34 -29.68 -6.09
C ARG A 120 5.96 -29.82 -5.42
N ARG A 121 4.92 -29.17 -5.94
CA ARG A 121 3.58 -29.08 -5.34
C ARG A 121 3.56 -28.46 -3.94
N ARG A 122 4.62 -27.73 -3.58
CA ARG A 122 4.63 -26.89 -2.38
C ARG A 122 3.80 -25.64 -2.69
N VAL A 123 2.87 -25.32 -1.80
CA VAL A 123 2.09 -24.10 -1.88
C VAL A 123 2.86 -23.01 -1.14
N PHE A 124 2.92 -21.84 -1.75
CA PHE A 124 3.45 -20.63 -1.16
C PHE A 124 2.34 -19.60 -1.08
N GLU A 125 2.31 -18.87 0.03
CA GLU A 125 1.42 -17.75 0.23
C GLU A 125 2.26 -16.49 0.16
N MET A 126 1.80 -15.51 -0.61
CA MET A 126 2.54 -14.29 -0.87
C MET A 126 1.67 -13.10 -0.53
N ASP A 127 2.16 -12.26 0.37
CA ASP A 127 1.55 -10.97 0.73
C ASP A 127 2.37 -9.87 0.08
N THR A 128 1.68 -9.06 -0.72
CA THR A 128 2.27 -7.96 -1.48
C THR A 128 1.55 -6.67 -1.13
N ARG A 129 2.32 -5.63 -0.82
CA ARG A 129 1.76 -4.33 -0.44
C ARG A 129 2.45 -3.18 -1.15
N VAL A 130 1.68 -2.13 -1.39
CA VAL A 130 2.20 -0.79 -1.68
C VAL A 130 1.79 0.15 -0.57
N ARG A 131 2.72 0.94 -0.05
CA ARG A 131 2.49 1.88 1.04
C ARG A 131 2.98 3.26 0.65
N ILE A 132 2.24 4.28 1.09
CA ILE A 132 2.65 5.67 0.99
C ILE A 132 2.90 6.19 2.40
N ASP A 133 4.14 6.59 2.68
CA ASP A 133 4.46 7.36 3.87
C ASP A 133 4.73 8.81 3.46
N PRO A 134 3.97 9.80 3.95
CA PRO A 134 4.19 11.21 3.62
C PRO A 134 5.62 11.71 3.87
N GLU A 135 6.35 11.10 4.81
CA GLU A 135 7.70 11.50 5.20
C GLU A 135 8.77 10.62 4.54
N GLN A 136 8.44 9.36 4.29
CA GLN A 136 9.41 8.36 3.82
C GLN A 136 9.22 7.98 2.34
N GLY A 137 8.16 8.47 1.69
CA GLY A 137 7.81 8.21 0.30
C GLY A 137 7.07 6.89 0.09
N ILE A 138 7.20 6.34 -1.11
CA ILE A 138 6.49 5.13 -1.52
C ILE A 138 7.36 3.90 -1.28
N ARG A 139 6.73 2.83 -0.78
CA ARG A 139 7.38 1.56 -0.47
C ARG A 139 6.62 0.39 -1.06
N LEU A 140 7.37 -0.63 -1.49
CA LEU A 140 6.83 -1.94 -1.84
C LEU A 140 7.21 -2.94 -0.77
N PHE A 141 6.28 -3.83 -0.45
CA PHE A 141 6.43 -4.89 0.54
C PHE A 141 6.15 -6.23 -0.11
N LEU A 142 6.94 -7.23 0.25
CA LEU A 142 6.78 -8.62 -0.15
C LEU A 142 7.07 -9.52 1.05
N ARG A 143 6.12 -10.38 1.39
CA ARG A 143 6.26 -11.48 2.36
C ARG A 143 5.85 -12.79 1.69
N ILE A 144 6.55 -13.87 2.06
CA ILE A 144 6.32 -15.21 1.50
C ILE A 144 6.34 -16.26 2.60
N GLU A 145 5.31 -17.11 2.64
CA GLU A 145 5.12 -18.21 3.61
C GLU A 145 4.93 -19.54 2.86
N ASP A 146 5.21 -20.70 3.49
CA ASP A 146 5.14 -22.04 2.85
C ASP A 146 3.81 -22.75 3.10
N GLY A 147 2.71 -22.05 3.37
CA GLY A 147 1.42 -22.70 3.66
C GLY A 147 1.42 -23.63 4.89
N GLU A 148 2.56 -23.90 5.53
CA GLU A 148 2.69 -24.46 6.88
C GLU A 148 2.76 -23.34 7.93
N GLY A 149 2.58 -22.08 7.49
CA GLY A 149 2.69 -20.88 8.32
C GLY A 149 4.11 -20.64 8.83
N GLN A 150 5.12 -21.32 8.26
CA GLN A 150 6.49 -20.93 8.50
C GLN A 150 6.85 -19.86 7.48
N ASP A 151 7.41 -18.77 7.97
CA ASP A 151 7.97 -17.74 7.10
C ASP A 151 9.08 -18.35 6.25
N VAL A 152 8.82 -18.44 4.95
CA VAL A 152 9.77 -18.96 3.98
C VAL A 152 10.66 -17.81 3.57
N LEU A 153 11.58 -17.54 4.48
CA LEU A 153 12.95 -17.10 4.19
C LEU A 153 13.20 -15.60 3.99
N PRO A 154 14.04 -15.07 4.89
CA PRO A 154 14.95 -13.97 4.60
C PRO A 154 16.31 -14.42 4.03
N ALA A 155 16.81 -15.60 4.43
CA ALA A 155 18.23 -15.91 4.26
C ALA A 155 18.61 -16.49 2.88
N GLN A 156 17.66 -17.09 2.16
CA GLN A 156 17.92 -17.77 0.89
C GLN A 156 17.44 -16.96 -0.32
N LEU A 157 16.37 -16.19 -0.18
CA LEU A 157 15.92 -15.27 -1.22
C LEU A 157 16.80 -14.02 -1.20
N GLN A 158 17.83 -14.00 -2.05
CA GLN A 158 18.73 -12.86 -2.15
C GLN A 158 18.12 -11.81 -3.07
N LEU A 159 17.29 -10.94 -2.49
CA LEU A 159 16.79 -9.79 -3.23
C LEU A 159 17.91 -8.73 -3.39
N PRO A 160 18.09 -8.21 -4.61
CA PRO A 160 19.09 -7.17 -4.87
C PRO A 160 18.67 -5.81 -4.27
N PHE A 161 19.64 -4.92 -4.05
CA PHE A 161 19.37 -3.54 -3.63
C PHE A 161 18.32 -2.87 -4.56
N PRO A 162 17.36 -2.08 -4.04
CA PRO A 162 17.22 -1.54 -2.69
C PRO A 162 16.32 -2.34 -1.75
N TRP A 163 16.15 -3.65 -1.96
CA TRP A 163 15.40 -4.46 -1.01
C TRP A 163 16.17 -4.59 0.31
N GLU A 164 15.50 -4.24 1.40
CA GLU A 164 15.97 -4.36 2.77
C GLU A 164 15.05 -5.33 3.51
N TYR A 165 15.65 -6.21 4.30
CA TYR A 165 14.90 -7.16 5.11
C TYR A 165 14.61 -6.55 6.48
N GLU A 166 13.34 -6.47 6.88
CA GLU A 166 12.91 -5.91 8.16
C GLU A 166 12.22 -6.99 9.00
N ARG A 167 12.66 -7.15 10.26
CA ARG A 167 12.18 -8.19 11.19
C ARG A 167 11.18 -7.68 12.23
N LEU A 168 10.73 -6.43 12.12
CA LEU A 168 10.05 -5.75 13.22
C LEU A 168 8.56 -6.11 13.35
N GLU A 169 7.89 -6.51 12.27
CA GLU A 169 6.44 -6.85 12.26
C GLU A 169 6.11 -8.15 11.49
N GLY A 170 7.12 -8.92 11.10
CA GLY A 170 6.99 -10.05 10.20
C GLY A 170 8.34 -10.37 9.55
N TYR A 171 8.37 -11.37 8.68
CA TYR A 171 9.54 -11.69 7.86
C TYR A 171 9.36 -11.04 6.48
N ASP A 172 9.44 -9.71 6.44
CA ASP A 172 9.08 -8.91 5.26
C ASP A 172 10.32 -8.37 4.54
N PHE A 173 10.25 -8.36 3.22
CA PHE A 173 11.14 -7.57 2.39
C PHE A 173 10.48 -6.25 2.03
N GLN A 174 11.22 -5.16 2.19
CA GLN A 174 10.78 -3.83 1.83
C GLN A 174 11.75 -3.18 0.85
N ALA A 175 11.24 -2.54 -0.18
CA ALA A 175 12.03 -1.65 -1.03
C ALA A 175 11.58 -0.22 -0.81
N THR A 176 12.53 0.65 -0.41
CA THR A 176 12.35 2.11 -0.35
C THR A 176 13.32 2.78 -1.31
N PRO A 177 12.96 2.94 -2.59
CA PRO A 177 13.89 3.47 -3.57
C PRO A 177 13.92 4.99 -3.43
N ARG A 178 15.12 5.58 -3.33
CA ARG A 178 15.33 7.03 -3.17
C ARG A 178 14.64 7.91 -4.23
N ARG A 179 14.21 7.33 -5.36
CA ARG A 179 13.55 8.04 -6.47
C ARG A 179 12.02 8.15 -6.33
N PHE A 180 11.38 7.44 -5.39
CA PHE A 180 9.92 7.50 -5.17
C PHE A 180 9.53 8.31 -3.93
N LEU A 181 10.36 9.29 -3.57
CA LEU A 181 9.92 10.34 -2.66
C LEU A 181 8.73 11.05 -3.32
N LEU A 182 7.65 11.24 -2.56
CA LEU A 182 6.50 11.99 -3.04
C LEU A 182 6.98 13.36 -3.50
N PRO A 183 6.87 13.68 -4.79
CA PRO A 183 7.41 14.93 -5.27
C PRO A 183 6.52 16.04 -4.74
N ALA A 184 7.06 16.81 -3.82
CA ALA A 184 6.37 17.89 -3.12
C ALA A 184 5.73 18.94 -4.06
N ARG A 185 6.01 18.96 -5.37
CA ARG A 185 5.62 20.09 -6.23
C ARG A 185 5.25 19.76 -7.68
N THR A 186 5.43 18.54 -8.16
CA THR A 186 5.26 18.26 -9.61
C THR A 186 3.86 17.79 -9.99
N GLY A 187 3.00 17.44 -9.02
CA GLY A 187 1.66 16.89 -9.28
C GLY A 187 1.65 15.56 -10.04
N GLU A 188 2.83 15.01 -10.31
CA GLU A 188 3.03 13.79 -11.08
C GLU A 188 4.12 12.93 -10.42
N LEU A 189 3.89 11.63 -10.40
CA LEU A 189 4.79 10.62 -9.86
C LEU A 189 5.29 9.70 -10.96
N GLU A 190 6.61 9.59 -11.09
CA GLU A 190 7.26 8.61 -11.96
C GLU A 190 7.25 7.24 -11.27
N VAL A 191 6.68 6.21 -11.90
CA VAL A 191 6.48 4.89 -11.27
C VAL A 191 7.17 3.73 -11.99
N SER A 192 7.96 3.98 -13.05
CA SER A 192 8.57 2.89 -13.81
C SER A 192 9.49 2.01 -12.98
N GLY A 193 10.24 2.60 -12.05
CA GLY A 193 11.10 1.78 -11.20
C GLY A 193 10.35 1.01 -10.11
N LEU A 194 9.11 1.36 -9.74
CA LEU A 194 8.29 0.51 -8.86
C LEU A 194 7.99 -0.81 -9.57
N LEU A 195 7.58 -0.74 -10.84
CA LEU A 195 7.37 -1.94 -11.66
C LEU A 195 8.68 -2.73 -11.80
N THR A 196 9.82 -2.07 -12.05
CA THR A 196 11.11 -2.76 -12.14
C THR A 196 11.42 -3.55 -10.87
N LEU A 197 11.20 -2.96 -9.69
CA LEU A 197 11.46 -3.61 -8.41
C LEU A 197 10.53 -4.78 -8.13
N ALA A 198 9.23 -4.61 -8.42
CA ALA A 198 8.25 -5.68 -8.29
C ALA A 198 8.60 -6.88 -9.20
N ASN A 199 8.95 -6.63 -10.48
CA ASN A 199 9.39 -7.70 -11.38
C ASN A 199 10.68 -8.37 -10.90
N GLN A 200 11.62 -7.60 -10.39
CA GLN A 200 12.88 -8.12 -9.89
C GLN A 200 12.65 -9.07 -8.71
N ALA A 201 11.81 -8.66 -7.74
CA ALA A 201 11.48 -9.50 -6.60
C ALA A 201 10.77 -10.79 -7.00
N LEU A 202 9.78 -10.71 -7.89
CA LEU A 202 9.09 -11.90 -8.39
C LEU A 202 9.98 -12.79 -9.24
N THR A 203 10.88 -12.24 -10.05
CA THR A 203 11.84 -13.04 -10.82
C THR A 203 12.73 -13.86 -9.89
N CYS A 204 13.30 -13.23 -8.84
CA CYS A 204 14.11 -13.94 -7.85
C CYS A 204 13.30 -15.02 -7.12
N PHE A 205 12.05 -14.74 -6.77
CA PHE A 205 11.16 -15.73 -6.16
C PHE A 205 10.92 -16.91 -7.10
N MET A 206 10.57 -16.64 -8.36
CA MET A 206 10.30 -17.67 -9.36
C MET A 206 11.54 -18.53 -9.62
N GLU A 207 12.73 -17.94 -9.74
CA GLU A 207 13.99 -18.69 -9.87
C GLU A 207 14.28 -19.58 -8.65
N TRP A 208 13.86 -19.17 -7.45
CA TRP A 208 14.08 -19.91 -6.22
C TRP A 208 13.12 -21.10 -6.04
N VAL A 209 11.86 -20.97 -6.47
CA VAL A 209 10.85 -22.05 -6.36
C VAL A 209 10.94 -23.11 -7.46
N HIS A 210 11.69 -22.84 -8.53
CA HIS A 210 11.92 -23.73 -9.67
C HIS A 210 13.17 -24.61 -9.47
#